data_AF-A0A7C7RSY9-F1
#
_entry.id   AF-A0A7C7RSY9-F1
#
_cell.length_a   1.000
_cell.length_b   1.000
_cell.length_c   1.000
_cell.angle_alpha   90.00
_cell.angle_beta   90.00
_cell.angle_gamma   90.00
#
_symmetry.space_group_name_H-M   'P 1'
#
loop_
_entity.id
_entity.type
_entity.pdbx_description
1 polymer ?
#
loop_
_entity_poly.entity_id
_entity_poly.type
_entity_poly.pdbx_seq_one_letter_code
_entity_poly.pdbx_strand_id
1 'polypeptide(L)'
;MPEDLWKIRKRKGMSVAQLASRSGVSADAIREYESGEKAIPPGELRRLARALLGEWDINLRSSPPPRRDKLPPQAEKAPPRKPRPKEKPKEKRKPRPSPPARDTQITHMLGLAARFGLDRAALEEQVGKPLDQLTVAEARKWNRHFMQRIVEERPPKQPIDRRWACLPEGVDRFEMEYLDGVKAAGSRFAFTLFNGERYGGTPVGYGPYTITIQQADGSELTLNKLAIAYYRRTGGGG
;
A
#
# COMPACT_ATOMS: atom_id res chain seq x y z
N MET A 1 -3.87 -28.70 21.90
CA MET A 1 -2.77 -29.60 21.48
C MET A 1 -1.82 -28.73 20.67
N PRO A 2 -0.54 -28.67 21.02
CA PRO A 2 0.37 -27.74 20.36
C PRO A 2 0.55 -28.14 18.88
N GLU A 3 0.35 -27.17 18.00
CA GLU A 3 0.39 -27.31 16.54
C GLU A 3 1.71 -26.74 15.99
N ASP A 4 2.12 -27.25 14.82
CA ASP A 4 3.30 -26.74 14.12
C ASP A 4 3.07 -25.33 13.59
N LEU A 5 4.09 -24.45 13.73
CA LEU A 5 4.03 -23.05 13.32
C LEU A 5 3.58 -22.87 11.86
N TRP A 6 4.05 -23.74 10.96
CA TRP A 6 3.70 -23.68 9.54
C TRP A 6 2.23 -24.04 9.27
N LYS A 7 1.62 -24.93 10.08
CA LYS A 7 0.20 -25.30 9.95
C LYS A 7 -0.69 -24.13 10.36
N ILE A 8 -0.39 -23.53 11.50
CA ILE A 8 -1.09 -22.35 12.00
C ILE A 8 -0.99 -21.20 10.99
N ARG A 9 0.21 -20.93 10.48
CA ARG A 9 0.44 -19.89 9.47
C ARG A 9 -0.37 -20.13 8.20
N LYS A 10 -0.36 -21.36 7.67
CA LYS A 10 -1.14 -21.72 6.47
C LYS A 10 -2.65 -21.62 6.69
N ARG A 11 -3.15 -22.08 7.84
CA ARG A 11 -4.57 -21.96 8.21
C ARG A 11 -5.02 -20.50 8.21
N LYS A 12 -4.16 -19.58 8.65
CA LYS A 12 -4.41 -18.12 8.64
C LYS A 12 -4.10 -17.42 7.31
N GLY A 13 -3.73 -18.17 6.27
CA GLY A 13 -3.43 -17.60 4.95
C GLY A 13 -2.22 -16.66 4.91
N MET A 14 -1.33 -16.72 5.91
CA MET A 14 -0.20 -15.80 6.00
C MET A 14 1.04 -16.32 5.27
N SER A 15 1.76 -15.42 4.59
CA SER A 15 3.10 -15.71 4.08
C SER A 15 4.14 -15.62 5.20
N VAL A 16 5.32 -16.23 4.98
CA VAL A 16 6.45 -16.12 5.93
C VAL A 16 6.86 -14.65 6.11
N ALA A 17 6.85 -13.86 5.04
CA ALA A 17 7.19 -12.44 5.09
C ALA A 17 6.16 -11.61 5.88
N GLN A 18 4.87 -11.95 5.77
CA GLN A 18 3.81 -11.31 6.55
C GLN A 18 3.92 -11.67 8.03
N LEU A 19 4.19 -12.93 8.36
CA LEU A 19 4.40 -13.35 9.75
C LEU A 19 5.62 -12.65 10.35
N ALA A 20 6.74 -12.57 9.60
CA ALA A 20 7.95 -11.85 10.01
C ALA A 20 7.67 -10.38 10.34
N SER A 21 6.96 -9.70 9.45
CA SER A 21 6.62 -8.29 9.60
C SER A 21 5.73 -8.03 10.82
N ARG A 22 4.80 -8.95 11.13
CA ARG A 22 3.88 -8.83 12.26
C ARG A 22 4.48 -9.23 13.60
N SER A 23 5.39 -10.21 13.62
CA SER A 23 6.03 -10.70 14.85
C SER A 23 7.34 -9.97 15.20
N GLY A 24 7.94 -9.28 14.23
CA GLY A 24 9.28 -8.71 14.38
C GLY A 24 10.39 -9.76 14.43
N VAL A 25 10.10 -11.01 14.04
CA VAL A 25 11.07 -12.10 13.88
C VAL A 25 11.51 -12.14 12.42
N SER A 26 12.79 -12.42 12.15
CA SER A 26 13.28 -12.45 10.77
C SER A 26 12.63 -13.59 9.97
N ALA A 27 12.45 -13.37 8.66
CA ALA A 27 11.86 -14.37 7.77
C ALA A 27 12.71 -15.65 7.70
N ASP A 28 14.03 -15.54 7.82
CA ASP A 28 14.94 -16.69 7.83
C ASP A 28 14.82 -17.48 9.15
N ALA A 29 14.75 -16.81 10.30
CA ALA A 29 14.50 -17.48 11.58
C ALA A 29 13.17 -18.23 11.57
N ILE A 30 12.10 -17.64 10.99
CA ILE A 30 10.82 -18.34 10.84
C ILE A 30 10.96 -19.60 9.98
N ARG A 31 11.77 -19.57 8.90
CA ARG A 31 12.01 -20.76 8.07
C ARG A 31 12.75 -21.85 8.86
N GLU A 32 13.74 -21.49 9.66
CA GLU A 32 14.49 -22.40 10.55
C GLU A 32 13.58 -23.02 11.63
N TYR A 33 12.60 -22.26 12.13
CA TYR A 33 11.60 -22.76 13.08
C TYR A 33 10.58 -23.69 12.41
N GLU A 34 10.11 -23.35 11.22
CA GLU A 34 9.18 -24.18 10.44
C GLU A 34 9.83 -25.47 9.95
N SER A 35 11.13 -25.46 9.63
CA SER A 35 11.90 -26.65 9.24
C SER A 35 12.26 -27.56 10.42
N GLY A 36 12.13 -27.06 11.66
CA GLY A 36 12.55 -27.78 12.87
C GLY A 36 14.06 -27.84 13.07
N GLU A 37 14.83 -27.08 12.27
CA GLU A 37 16.29 -26.92 12.40
C GLU A 37 16.63 -26.20 13.71
N LYS A 38 15.79 -25.24 14.11
CA LYS A 38 15.96 -24.47 15.35
C LYS A 38 14.71 -24.53 16.21
N ALA A 39 14.91 -24.62 17.52
CA ALA A 39 13.82 -24.48 18.48
C ALA A 39 13.45 -22.99 18.64
N ILE A 40 12.16 -22.70 18.81
CA ILE A 40 11.67 -21.34 19.01
C ILE A 40 12.02 -20.88 20.43
N PRO A 41 12.83 -19.81 20.61
CA PRO A 41 13.13 -19.30 21.93
C PRO A 41 11.87 -18.68 22.57
N PRO A 42 11.72 -18.72 23.90
CA PRO A 42 10.49 -18.31 24.59
C PRO A 42 10.10 -16.85 24.36
N GLY A 43 11.08 -15.96 24.14
CA GLY A 43 10.85 -14.56 23.79
C GLY A 43 10.21 -14.38 22.40
N GLU A 44 10.62 -15.19 21.42
CA GLU A 44 10.07 -15.15 20.07
C GLU A 44 8.75 -15.91 19.98
N LEU A 45 8.56 -16.95 20.79
CA LEU A 45 7.29 -17.66 20.91
C LEU A 45 6.15 -16.71 21.28
N ARG A 46 6.36 -15.84 22.27
CA ARG A 46 5.36 -14.83 22.67
C ARG A 46 5.05 -13.84 21.54
N ARG A 47 6.06 -13.44 20.77
CA ARG A 47 5.90 -12.53 19.62
C ARG A 47 5.14 -13.20 18.48
N LEU A 48 5.45 -14.46 18.17
CA LEU A 48 4.77 -15.26 17.16
C LEU A 48 3.31 -15.53 17.56
N ALA A 49 3.06 -15.92 18.82
CA ALA A 49 1.71 -16.13 19.34
C ALA A 49 0.86 -14.85 19.27
N ARG A 50 1.44 -13.69 19.63
CA ARG A 50 0.76 -12.39 19.49
C ARG A 50 0.46 -12.03 18.03
N ALA A 51 1.42 -12.24 17.13
CA ALA A 51 1.24 -11.99 15.69
C ALA A 51 0.19 -12.91 15.06
N LEU A 52 0.08 -14.13 15.58
CA LEU A 52 -0.92 -15.12 15.24
C LEU A 52 -2.20 -14.95 16.06
N LEU A 53 -2.47 -13.80 16.69
CA LEU A 53 -3.73 -13.51 17.40
C LEU A 53 -4.08 -14.50 18.52
N GLY A 54 -3.10 -14.84 19.37
CA GLY A 54 -3.35 -15.44 20.68
C GLY A 54 -3.36 -16.97 20.76
N GLU A 55 -2.90 -17.68 19.72
CA GLU A 55 -2.70 -19.13 19.82
C GLU A 55 -1.38 -19.42 20.57
N TRP A 56 -1.49 -19.86 21.82
CA TRP A 56 -0.35 -20.28 22.67
C TRP A 56 0.08 -21.74 22.43
N ASP A 57 -0.70 -22.48 21.66
CA ASP A 57 -0.47 -23.88 21.31
C ASP A 57 0.49 -24.00 20.12
N ILE A 58 1.67 -23.36 20.17
CA ILE A 58 2.71 -23.51 19.15
C ILE A 58 3.75 -24.51 19.64
N ASN A 59 4.05 -25.52 18.84
CA ASN A 59 5.16 -26.43 19.10
C ASN A 59 6.49 -25.67 19.15
N LEU A 60 7.24 -25.84 20.24
CA LEU A 60 8.59 -25.26 20.40
C LEU A 60 9.55 -25.71 19.29
N ARG A 61 9.30 -26.88 18.72
CA ARG A 61 10.00 -27.41 17.55
C ARG A 61 8.96 -27.94 16.58
N SER A 62 8.79 -27.26 15.45
CA SER A 62 7.86 -27.70 14.43
C SER A 62 8.43 -28.91 13.68
N SER A 63 7.55 -29.83 13.29
CA SER A 63 7.92 -30.83 12.29
C SER A 63 8.04 -30.16 10.92
N PRO A 64 9.07 -30.47 10.11
CA PRO A 64 9.26 -29.83 8.80
C PRO A 64 7.98 -29.98 7.96
N PRO A 65 7.56 -28.93 7.22
CA PRO A 65 6.44 -29.06 6.31
C PRO A 65 6.74 -30.19 5.33
N PRO A 66 5.72 -30.97 4.89
CA PRO A 66 5.91 -31.94 3.84
C PRO A 66 6.55 -31.21 2.66
N ARG A 67 7.74 -31.66 2.26
CA ARG A 67 8.38 -31.16 1.04
C ARG A 67 7.29 -31.28 -0.02
N ARG A 68 6.93 -30.18 -0.67
CA ARG A 68 6.14 -30.30 -1.89
C ARG A 68 6.96 -31.21 -2.77
N ASP A 69 6.53 -32.47 -2.90
CA ASP A 69 7.03 -33.35 -3.93
C ASP A 69 6.93 -32.54 -5.20
N LYS A 70 8.10 -32.12 -5.68
CA LYS A 70 8.20 -31.62 -7.03
C LYS A 70 7.60 -32.76 -7.83
N LEU A 71 6.48 -32.51 -8.52
CA LEU A 71 5.97 -33.46 -9.50
C LEU A 71 7.18 -34.02 -10.26
N PRO A 72 7.30 -35.35 -10.42
CA PRO A 72 8.44 -35.93 -11.11
C PRO A 72 8.59 -35.19 -12.44
N PRO A 73 9.80 -34.68 -12.77
CA PRO A 73 10.01 -34.06 -14.06
C PRO A 73 9.64 -35.11 -15.11
N GLN A 74 8.65 -34.82 -15.95
CA GLN A 74 8.35 -35.64 -17.12
C GLN A 74 9.66 -35.76 -17.91
N ALA A 75 10.29 -36.93 -17.79
CA ALA A 75 11.44 -37.33 -18.56
C ALA A 75 10.94 -37.76 -19.95
N GLU A 76 10.38 -36.81 -20.71
CA GLU A 76 10.25 -36.97 -22.15
C GLU A 76 11.49 -36.39 -22.81
N LYS A 77 12.43 -37.29 -23.13
CA LYS A 77 13.39 -37.22 -24.25
C LYS A 77 13.85 -35.82 -24.68
N ALA A 78 14.48 -35.05 -23.79
CA ALA A 78 15.27 -33.89 -24.21
C ALA A 78 16.75 -34.30 -24.30
N PRO A 79 17.44 -34.02 -25.42
CA PRO A 79 18.85 -34.40 -25.57
C PRO A 79 19.73 -33.68 -24.53
N PRO A 80 20.90 -34.24 -24.17
CA PRO A 80 21.73 -33.70 -23.10
C PRO A 80 22.11 -32.25 -23.41
N ARG A 81 21.65 -31.33 -22.56
CA ARG A 81 22.01 -29.91 -22.64
C ARG A 81 23.51 -29.77 -22.39
N LYS A 82 24.22 -29.29 -23.41
CA LYS A 82 25.64 -28.90 -23.32
C LYS A 82 25.86 -27.98 -22.10
N PRO A 83 27.01 -28.08 -21.40
CA PRO A 83 27.33 -27.22 -20.28
C PRO A 83 27.27 -25.75 -20.72
N ARG A 84 26.50 -24.93 -20.01
CA ARG A 84 26.35 -23.50 -20.31
C ARG A 84 27.73 -22.82 -20.19
N PRO A 85 28.18 -22.06 -21.20
CA PRO A 85 29.40 -21.28 -21.07
C PRO A 85 29.21 -20.20 -19.98
N LYS A 86 30.23 -20.02 -19.12
CA LYS A 86 30.29 -18.94 -18.13
C LYS A 86 29.99 -17.60 -18.81
N GLU A 87 29.00 -16.86 -18.29
CA GLU A 87 28.60 -15.55 -18.82
C GLU A 87 29.82 -14.61 -18.85
N LYS A 88 30.19 -14.14 -20.04
CA LYS A 88 31.14 -13.04 -20.21
C LYS A 88 30.55 -11.76 -19.60
N PRO A 89 31.36 -10.82 -19.07
CA PRO A 89 30.89 -9.55 -18.57
C PRO A 89 30.05 -8.84 -19.64
N LYS A 90 28.82 -8.44 -19.31
CA LYS A 90 27.93 -7.73 -20.25
C LYS A 90 28.60 -6.44 -20.70
N GLU A 91 29.06 -6.42 -21.94
CA GLU A 91 29.55 -5.24 -22.63
C GLU A 91 28.45 -4.17 -22.57
N LYS A 92 28.79 -2.98 -22.05
CA LYS A 92 27.85 -1.85 -21.89
C LYS A 92 27.31 -1.49 -23.27
N ARG A 93 26.08 -1.88 -23.56
CA ARG A 93 25.38 -1.49 -24.80
C ARG A 93 25.41 0.04 -24.92
N LYS A 94 25.92 0.56 -26.04
CA LYS A 94 25.90 1.99 -26.35
C LYS A 94 24.45 2.51 -26.24
N PRO A 95 24.20 3.64 -25.56
CA PRO A 95 22.85 4.16 -25.40
C PRO A 95 22.27 4.50 -26.78
N ARG A 96 21.04 4.06 -27.03
CA ARG A 96 20.29 4.41 -28.24
C ARG A 96 20.04 5.93 -28.26
N PRO A 97 20.07 6.59 -29.43
CA PRO A 97 19.73 8.00 -29.53
C PRO A 97 18.32 8.23 -29.01
N SER A 98 18.15 9.28 -28.18
CA SER A 98 16.85 9.60 -27.59
C SER A 98 15.95 10.25 -28.66
N PRO A 99 14.65 9.96 -28.66
CA PRO A 99 13.71 10.61 -29.57
C PRO A 99 13.62 12.12 -29.29
N PRO A 100 13.10 12.91 -30.25
CA PRO A 100 12.81 14.33 -30.04
C PRO A 100 11.84 14.53 -28.87
N ALA A 101 11.96 15.66 -28.19
CA ALA A 101 11.13 16.05 -27.06
C ALA A 101 9.66 16.11 -27.47
N ARG A 102 8.79 15.72 -26.56
CA ARG A 102 7.35 15.83 -26.78
C ARG A 102 6.90 17.26 -26.55
N ASP A 103 5.93 17.74 -27.31
CA ASP A 103 5.37 19.09 -27.16
C ASP A 103 4.94 19.39 -25.71
N THR A 104 4.33 18.41 -25.04
CA THR A 104 3.94 18.54 -23.63
C THR A 104 5.11 18.85 -22.69
N GLN A 105 6.32 18.34 -22.99
CA GLN A 105 7.53 18.61 -22.22
C GLN A 105 8.06 20.02 -22.47
N ILE A 106 7.94 20.50 -23.71
CA ILE A 106 8.32 21.86 -24.11
C ILE A 106 7.37 22.88 -23.46
N THR A 107 6.05 22.65 -23.52
CA THR A 107 5.04 23.50 -22.87
C THR A 107 5.25 23.58 -21.36
N HIS A 108 5.51 22.43 -20.71
CA HIS A 108 5.80 22.42 -19.27
C HIS A 108 7.06 23.21 -18.94
N MET A 109 8.12 23.08 -19.74
CA MET A 109 9.37 23.80 -19.54
C MET A 109 9.20 25.31 -19.70
N LEU A 110 8.44 25.76 -20.69
CA LEU A 110 8.07 27.18 -20.85
C LEU A 110 7.29 27.70 -19.65
N GLY A 111 6.34 26.92 -19.13
CA GLY A 111 5.58 27.29 -17.92
C GLY A 111 6.46 27.40 -16.67
N LEU A 112 7.51 26.59 -16.55
CA LEU A 112 8.50 26.72 -15.47
C LEU A 112 9.42 27.93 -15.67
N ALA A 113 9.90 28.15 -16.90
CA ALA A 113 10.80 29.26 -17.25
C ALA A 113 10.12 30.63 -17.06
N ALA A 114 8.83 30.74 -17.40
CA ALA A 114 8.04 31.94 -17.18
C ALA A 114 7.99 32.40 -15.71
N ARG A 115 8.11 31.48 -14.74
CA ARG A 115 8.18 31.83 -13.31
C ARG A 115 9.44 32.60 -12.94
N PHE A 116 10.49 32.48 -13.76
CA PHE A 116 11.75 33.20 -13.64
C PHE A 116 11.83 34.41 -14.57
N GLY A 117 10.72 34.78 -15.24
CA GLY A 117 10.70 35.88 -16.20
C GLY A 117 11.43 35.57 -17.51
N LEU A 118 11.74 34.30 -17.78
CA LEU A 118 12.37 33.88 -19.03
C LEU A 118 11.28 33.65 -20.08
N ASP A 119 11.39 34.36 -21.20
CA ASP A 119 10.59 34.09 -22.38
C ASP A 119 11.19 32.94 -23.20
N ARG A 120 10.52 32.58 -24.30
CA ARG A 120 10.97 31.48 -25.16
C ARG A 120 12.36 31.72 -25.74
N ALA A 121 12.65 32.96 -26.15
CA ALA A 121 13.92 33.31 -26.78
C ALA A 121 15.09 33.22 -25.79
N ALA A 122 14.94 33.79 -24.59
CA ALA A 122 15.92 33.69 -23.52
C ALA A 122 16.13 32.24 -23.06
N LEU A 123 15.08 31.42 -23.07
CA LEU A 123 15.18 30.00 -22.76
C LEU A 123 15.98 29.24 -23.83
N GLU A 124 15.73 29.50 -25.11
CA GLU A 124 16.48 28.88 -26.22
C GLU A 124 17.96 29.30 -26.20
N GLU A 125 18.26 30.55 -25.85
CA GLU A 125 19.62 31.04 -25.63
C GLU A 125 20.31 30.31 -24.47
N GLN A 126 19.62 30.16 -23.33
CA GLN A 126 20.15 29.44 -22.16
C GLN A 126 20.38 27.95 -22.44
N VAL A 127 19.51 27.35 -23.26
CA VAL A 127 19.61 25.95 -23.68
C VAL A 127 20.69 25.77 -24.77
N GLY A 128 20.99 26.84 -25.51
CA GLY A 128 21.93 26.85 -26.64
C GLY A 128 21.39 26.18 -27.91
N LYS A 129 20.09 25.87 -27.96
CA LYS A 129 19.39 25.19 -29.07
C LYS A 129 17.91 25.59 -29.09
N PRO A 130 17.26 25.60 -30.27
CA PRO A 130 15.82 25.81 -30.35
C PRO A 130 15.07 24.66 -29.65
N LEU A 131 13.95 24.97 -28.99
CA LEU A 131 13.25 23.99 -28.15
C LEU A 131 12.72 22.79 -28.94
N ASP A 132 12.39 23.01 -30.22
CA ASP A 132 11.85 22.00 -31.13
C ASP A 132 12.91 20.95 -31.54
N GLN A 133 14.20 21.25 -31.32
CA GLN A 133 15.31 20.32 -31.58
C GLN A 133 15.80 19.58 -30.34
N LEU A 134 15.17 19.80 -29.18
CA LEU A 134 15.57 19.11 -27.96
C LEU A 134 15.20 17.63 -28.04
N THR A 135 16.05 16.80 -27.47
CA THR A 135 15.70 15.39 -27.20
C THR A 135 14.88 15.28 -25.90
N VAL A 136 14.13 14.18 -25.74
CA VAL A 136 13.40 13.88 -24.48
C VAL A 136 14.33 13.92 -23.26
N ALA A 137 15.57 13.46 -23.42
CA ALA A 137 16.55 13.43 -22.35
C ALA A 137 16.98 14.84 -21.94
N GLU A 138 17.27 15.70 -22.91
CA GLU A 138 17.62 17.11 -22.66
C GLU A 138 16.44 17.88 -22.06
N ALA A 139 15.23 17.73 -22.60
CA ALA A 139 14.04 18.37 -22.06
C ALA A 139 13.75 17.95 -20.60
N ARG A 140 13.97 16.67 -20.26
CA ARG A 140 13.86 16.19 -18.86
C ARG A 140 14.93 16.78 -17.96
N LYS A 141 16.17 16.91 -18.46
CA LYS A 141 17.28 17.52 -17.72
C LYS A 141 16.96 18.98 -17.38
N TRP A 142 16.48 19.75 -18.34
CA TRP A 142 16.11 21.15 -18.14
C TRP A 142 14.89 21.31 -17.23
N ASN A 143 13.84 20.50 -17.41
CA ASN A 143 12.71 20.49 -16.47
C ASN A 143 13.16 20.23 -15.03
N ARG A 144 14.08 19.27 -14.82
CA ARG A 144 14.64 19.00 -13.49
C ARG A 144 15.43 20.20 -12.96
N HIS A 145 16.24 20.83 -13.80
CA HIS A 145 17.00 22.03 -13.43
C HIS A 145 16.08 23.16 -12.97
N PHE A 146 15.03 23.49 -13.73
CA PHE A 146 14.08 24.53 -13.33
C PHE A 146 13.29 24.15 -12.07
N MET A 147 12.86 22.90 -11.94
CA MET A 147 12.18 22.45 -10.71
C MET A 147 13.09 22.56 -9.49
N GLN A 148 14.37 22.20 -9.62
CA GLN A 148 15.34 22.31 -8.54
C GLN A 148 15.57 23.78 -8.17
N ARG A 149 15.72 24.66 -9.16
CA ARG A 149 15.86 26.10 -8.94
C ARG A 149 14.64 26.71 -8.24
N ILE A 150 13.43 26.25 -8.55
CA ILE A 150 12.21 26.68 -7.83
C ILE A 150 12.30 26.29 -6.36
N VAL A 151 12.76 25.08 -6.05
CA VAL A 151 12.92 24.62 -4.67
C VAL A 151 14.00 25.41 -3.93
N GLU A 152 15.07 25.81 -4.62
CA GLU A 152 16.16 26.61 -4.04
C GLU A 152 15.74 28.07 -3.79
N GLU A 153 15.09 28.74 -4.75
CA GLU A 153 14.65 30.13 -4.59
C GLU A 153 13.41 30.27 -3.70
N ARG A 154 12.54 29.25 -3.69
CA ARG A 154 11.30 29.23 -2.89
C ARG A 154 11.12 27.84 -2.27
N PRO A 155 11.85 27.55 -1.19
CA PRO A 155 11.67 26.30 -0.48
C PRO A 155 10.20 26.18 -0.06
N PRO A 156 9.57 25.01 -0.22
CA PRO A 156 8.20 24.82 0.21
C PRO A 156 8.12 25.11 1.72
N LYS A 157 7.10 25.87 2.14
CA LYS A 157 6.92 26.31 3.54
C LYS A 157 6.95 25.14 4.54
N GLN A 158 6.64 23.93 4.08
CA GLN A 158 6.83 22.68 4.79
C GLN A 158 7.31 21.59 3.81
N PRO A 159 8.13 20.62 4.25
CA PRO A 159 8.43 19.45 3.44
C PRO A 159 7.11 18.79 3.05
N ILE A 160 6.86 18.64 1.75
CA ILE A 160 5.71 17.86 1.28
C ILE A 160 6.00 16.42 1.70
N ASP A 161 5.36 15.97 2.77
CA ASP A 161 5.42 14.57 3.18
C ASP A 161 4.78 13.75 2.06
N ARG A 162 5.63 13.18 1.19
CA ARG A 162 5.22 12.29 0.11
C ARG A 162 4.98 10.87 0.61
N ARG A 163 4.63 10.69 1.89
CA ARG A 163 3.77 9.57 2.26
C ARG A 163 2.56 9.67 1.34
N TRP A 164 2.48 8.73 0.39
CA TRP A 164 1.24 8.49 -0.33
C TRP A 164 0.14 8.52 0.71
N ALA A 165 -0.99 9.16 0.41
CA ALA A 165 -2.16 9.06 1.25
C ALA A 165 -2.62 7.59 1.25
N CYS A 166 -1.95 6.73 2.03
CA CYS A 166 -2.66 5.73 2.79
C CYS A 166 -3.72 6.54 3.51
N LEU A 167 -4.98 6.29 3.15
CA LEU A 167 -6.08 6.59 4.05
C LEU A 167 -5.59 6.19 5.44
N PRO A 168 -5.45 7.14 6.38
CA PRO A 168 -4.89 6.81 7.67
C PRO A 168 -5.73 5.67 8.25
N GLU A 169 -5.10 4.73 8.94
CA GLU A 169 -5.82 3.88 9.92
C GLU A 169 -6.66 4.74 10.90
N GLY A 170 -6.43 6.06 10.93
CA GLY A 170 -7.24 7.07 11.61
C GLY A 170 -8.59 7.45 10.98
N VAL A 171 -8.93 7.05 9.75
CA VAL A 171 -10.32 7.23 9.24
C VAL A 171 -11.28 6.36 10.04
N ASP A 172 -10.87 5.12 10.32
CA ASP A 172 -11.61 4.23 11.21
C ASP A 172 -11.66 4.83 12.62
N ARG A 173 -10.55 5.37 13.14
CA ARG A 173 -10.52 5.96 14.49
C ARG A 173 -11.45 7.17 14.64
N PHE A 174 -11.43 8.10 13.69
CA PHE A 174 -12.29 9.28 13.73
C PHE A 174 -13.77 8.90 13.62
N GLU A 175 -14.10 7.98 12.70
CA GLU A 175 -15.47 7.48 12.56
C GLU A 175 -15.94 6.74 13.82
N MET A 176 -15.06 5.94 14.44
CA MET A 176 -15.34 5.28 15.72
C MET A 176 -15.64 6.29 16.83
N GLU A 177 -14.75 7.25 17.05
CA GLU A 177 -14.91 8.28 18.10
C GLU A 177 -16.19 9.10 17.87
N TYR A 178 -16.50 9.42 16.61
CA TYR A 178 -17.74 10.09 16.24
C TYR A 178 -18.99 9.25 16.54
N LEU A 179 -19.01 7.99 16.10
CA LEU A 179 -20.15 7.09 16.30
C LEU A 179 -20.33 6.72 17.78
N ASP A 180 -19.26 6.63 18.56
CA ASP A 180 -19.32 6.48 20.02
C ASP A 180 -19.98 7.69 20.68
N GLY A 181 -19.58 8.91 20.30
CA GLY A 181 -20.22 10.13 20.80
C GLY A 181 -21.71 10.19 20.46
N VAL A 182 -22.07 9.80 19.24
CA VAL A 182 -23.46 9.72 18.78
C VAL A 182 -24.27 8.68 19.54
N LYS A 183 -23.71 7.48 19.75
CA LYS A 183 -24.32 6.39 20.48
C LYS A 183 -24.56 6.78 21.95
N ALA A 184 -23.56 7.38 22.59
CA ALA A 184 -23.67 7.88 23.96
C ALA A 184 -24.74 8.98 24.09
N ALA A 185 -24.86 9.85 23.08
CA ALA A 185 -25.86 10.91 23.06
C ALA A 185 -27.27 10.46 22.60
N GLY A 186 -27.47 9.18 22.25
CA GLY A 186 -28.76 8.66 21.78
C GLY A 186 -29.32 9.39 20.55
N SER A 187 -28.45 9.96 19.71
CA SER A 187 -28.88 10.85 18.62
C SER A 187 -29.39 10.07 17.42
N ARG A 188 -30.48 10.56 16.82
CA ARG A 188 -31.06 9.97 15.60
C ARG A 188 -30.32 10.46 14.35
N PHE A 189 -30.21 9.57 13.38
CA PHE A 189 -29.60 9.83 12.08
C PHE A 189 -30.56 9.46 10.96
N ALA A 190 -30.42 10.16 9.83
CA ALA A 190 -30.95 9.76 8.55
C ALA A 190 -29.80 9.33 7.64
N PHE A 191 -29.82 8.07 7.22
CA PHE A 191 -28.88 7.45 6.29
C PHE A 191 -29.51 7.47 4.89
N THR A 192 -28.76 7.92 3.90
CA THR A 192 -29.15 7.86 2.48
C THR A 192 -28.19 6.92 1.76
N LEU A 193 -28.74 5.92 1.08
CA LEU A 193 -27.96 4.96 0.31
C LEU A 193 -27.74 5.44 -1.14
N PHE A 194 -26.79 4.83 -1.85
CA PHE A 194 -26.51 5.17 -3.26
C PHE A 194 -27.69 4.88 -4.21
N ASN A 195 -28.56 3.94 -3.85
CA ASN A 195 -29.80 3.66 -4.59
C ASN A 195 -30.93 4.68 -4.32
N GLY A 196 -30.70 5.67 -3.44
CA GLY A 196 -31.67 6.69 -3.06
C GLY A 196 -32.58 6.31 -1.87
N GLU A 197 -32.52 5.07 -1.39
CA GLU A 197 -33.27 4.65 -0.19
C GLU A 197 -32.79 5.39 1.05
N ARG A 198 -33.71 5.60 1.99
CA ARG A 198 -33.45 6.35 3.23
C ARG A 198 -33.88 5.55 4.44
N TYR A 199 -33.01 5.50 5.43
CA TYR A 199 -33.24 4.80 6.69
C TYR A 199 -32.99 5.74 7.87
N GLY A 200 -33.89 5.72 8.85
CA GLY A 200 -33.81 6.58 10.03
C GLY A 200 -33.69 5.76 11.31
N GLY A 201 -32.75 6.10 12.19
CA GLY A 201 -32.57 5.36 13.44
C GLY A 201 -31.46 5.91 14.32
N THR A 202 -31.33 5.33 15.51
CA THR A 202 -30.23 5.62 16.45
C THR A 202 -29.13 4.57 16.25
N PRO A 203 -27.86 4.96 16.01
CA PRO A 203 -26.78 4.00 15.91
C PRO A 203 -26.58 3.23 17.22
N VAL A 204 -26.66 1.90 17.16
CA VAL A 204 -26.48 1.00 18.31
C VAL A 204 -25.19 0.18 18.23
N GLY A 205 -24.69 -0.05 17.01
CA GLY A 205 -23.43 -0.77 16.76
C GLY A 205 -22.78 -0.33 15.45
N TYR A 206 -21.48 -0.56 15.34
CA TYR A 206 -20.74 -0.33 14.12
C TYR A 206 -19.53 -1.27 14.06
N GLY A 207 -19.07 -1.56 12.85
CA GLY A 207 -17.86 -2.33 12.57
C GLY A 207 -17.11 -1.73 11.40
N PRO A 208 -16.05 -2.39 10.90
CA PRO A 208 -15.24 -1.87 9.80
C PRO A 208 -16.06 -1.58 8.54
N TYR A 209 -17.10 -2.38 8.27
CA TYR A 209 -17.90 -2.27 7.04
C TYR A 209 -19.40 -2.10 7.28
N THR A 210 -19.85 -2.07 8.54
CA THR A 210 -21.28 -2.06 8.87
C THR A 210 -21.62 -1.03 9.94
N ILE A 211 -22.86 -0.54 9.90
CA ILE A 211 -23.47 0.30 10.94
C ILE A 211 -24.84 -0.29 11.24
N THR A 212 -25.10 -0.63 12.51
CA THR A 212 -26.39 -1.12 13.00
C THR A 212 -27.15 0.04 13.63
N ILE A 213 -28.38 0.27 13.17
CA ILE A 213 -29.27 1.30 13.68
C ILE A 213 -30.52 0.67 14.28
N GLN A 214 -30.99 1.24 15.38
CA GLN A 214 -32.30 0.93 15.95
C GLN A 214 -33.35 1.89 15.38
N GLN A 215 -34.38 1.34 14.77
CA GLN A 215 -35.48 2.08 14.16
C GLN A 215 -36.54 2.50 15.20
N ALA A 216 -37.53 3.30 14.76
CA ALA A 216 -38.58 3.82 15.65
C ALA A 216 -39.47 2.73 16.26
N ASP A 217 -39.62 1.61 15.57
CA ASP A 217 -40.37 0.42 15.99
C ASP A 217 -39.57 -0.51 16.91
N GLY A 218 -38.32 -0.13 17.25
CA GLY A 218 -37.41 -0.93 18.06
C GLY A 218 -36.67 -2.02 17.28
N SER A 219 -36.95 -2.20 15.98
CA SER A 219 -36.23 -3.15 15.14
C SER A 219 -34.80 -2.67 14.87
N GLU A 220 -33.89 -3.62 14.67
CA GLU A 220 -32.50 -3.34 14.30
C GLU A 220 -32.28 -3.56 12.81
N LEU A 221 -31.65 -2.59 12.15
CA LEU A 221 -31.25 -2.66 10.76
C LEU A 221 -29.74 -2.50 10.64
N THR A 222 -29.08 -3.44 9.98
CA THR A 222 -27.64 -3.35 9.69
C THR A 222 -27.41 -2.87 8.26
N LEU A 223 -26.75 -1.72 8.13
CA LEU A 223 -26.39 -1.09 6.85
C LEU A 223 -24.92 -1.36 6.53
N ASN A 224 -24.60 -1.59 5.26
CA ASN A 224 -23.22 -1.65 4.78
C ASN A 224 -22.72 -0.23 4.50
N LYS A 225 -21.56 0.14 5.07
CA LYS A 225 -20.94 1.47 4.87
C LYS A 225 -20.70 1.80 3.40
N LEU A 226 -20.37 0.80 2.58
CA LEU A 226 -20.15 0.99 1.14
C LEU A 226 -21.45 1.27 0.37
N ALA A 227 -22.61 0.93 0.92
CA ALA A 227 -23.91 1.25 0.33
C ALA A 227 -24.41 2.64 0.71
N ILE A 228 -23.82 3.26 1.75
CA ILE A 228 -24.23 4.56 2.26
C ILE A 228 -23.57 5.67 1.44
N ALA A 229 -24.39 6.53 0.84
CA ALA A 229 -23.92 7.72 0.15
C ALA A 229 -23.52 8.81 1.16
N TYR A 230 -24.38 9.07 2.14
CA TYR A 230 -24.11 9.96 3.26
C TYR A 230 -25.12 9.72 4.40
N TYR A 231 -24.80 10.20 5.59
CA TYR A 231 -25.71 10.23 6.72
C TYR A 231 -25.63 11.57 7.45
N ARG A 232 -26.73 11.99 8.08
CA ARG A 232 -26.79 13.23 8.84
C ARG A 232 -27.59 13.06 10.13
N ARG A 233 -27.20 13.78 11.18
CA ARG A 233 -27.94 13.84 12.44
C ARG A 233 -29.29 14.51 12.19
N THR A 234 -30.37 13.88 12.64
CA THR A 234 -31.73 14.44 12.58
C THR A 234 -32.10 14.96 13.97
N GLY A 235 -32.12 16.28 14.14
CA GLY A 235 -32.50 16.95 15.39
C GLY A 235 -31.43 17.80 16.08
N GLY A 236 -30.28 18.05 15.44
CA GLY A 236 -29.32 19.06 15.89
C GLY A 236 -29.42 20.30 15.02
N GLY A 237 -30.13 21.33 15.48
CA GLY A 237 -29.96 22.69 14.97
C GLY A 237 -28.61 23.23 15.44
N GLY A 238 -27.79 23.66 14.49
CA GLY A 238 -26.46 24.23 14.66
C GLY A 238 -25.84 24.46 13.31
#